data_AF-A0AAD5JUB4-F1
#
_entry.id   AF-A0AAD5JUB4-F1
#
_cell.length_a   1.000
_cell.length_b   1.000
_cell.length_c   1.000
_cell.angle_alpha   90.00
_cell.angle_beta   90.00
_cell.angle_gamma   90.00
#
_symmetry.space_group_name_H-M   'P 1'
#
loop_
_entity.id
_entity.type
_entity.pdbx_description
1 polymer ?
#
loop_
_entity_poly.entity_id
_entity_poly.type
_entity_poly.pdbx_seq_one_letter_code
_entity_poly.pdbx_strand_id
1 'polypeptide(L)'
;MFRTTATRFLQRAAQRGYATEPTKETASAAHKLAEEALAQKTGGAGGSSRKATLPKGDKKPAKAAGEKDSQWKAYAVGAGAVTGGAIGSLFYYGRPFTDGRDDKYVNEDPFSAAYHRCVDRYNEFQKKMHEPMWKNLLPDPLPEPYQRPYTLVINLDDTLVHSTWDSKHGWRHAKRPGVDYFLAYLSQFFEIVIFTSQTSMNAQPILDSLDPYQYCMYRLYREATRYVDGKYVKDLSHLNRDLSKVIIMDSNPESFSMQPENGIPLKPFTGKPNDQGLLEYIPFLEAIALFNVPDVRPVLKSMEGGYLPEKWAEWEKKFNDQHRLQWEQEQQSKPRNLGSLLGSGGGANQNPEQGPPPTQLEQMRKQIRETFSAEHAQMRQQQDEMMKKEMEAQKEKMKEMKMTVWDLMTQVSSGQPVVPPPGSDNQQPPPQQ
;
A
#
# COMPACT_ATOMS: atom_id res chain seq x y z
N MET A 1 -17.84 -17.08 -26.76
CA MET A 1 -17.99 -17.42 -25.33
C MET A 1 -18.13 -16.17 -24.45
N PHE A 2 -19.21 -15.39 -24.60
CA PHE A 2 -19.49 -14.24 -23.71
C PHE A 2 -21.01 -14.12 -23.53
N ARG A 3 -21.58 -14.93 -22.62
CA ARG A 3 -22.98 -14.82 -22.20
C ARG A 3 -23.20 -15.20 -20.72
N THR A 4 -22.17 -15.07 -19.87
CA THR A 4 -22.21 -15.64 -18.52
C THR A 4 -21.73 -14.72 -17.38
N THR A 5 -21.72 -13.40 -17.59
CA THR A 5 -21.24 -12.46 -16.55
C THR A 5 -22.29 -11.47 -16.05
N ALA A 6 -23.36 -11.20 -16.82
CA ALA A 6 -24.41 -10.25 -16.40
C ALA A 6 -25.34 -10.81 -15.32
N THR A 7 -25.52 -12.13 -15.25
CA THR A 7 -26.52 -12.76 -14.36
C THR A 7 -26.05 -12.91 -12.91
N ARG A 8 -24.75 -12.79 -12.61
CA ARG A 8 -24.22 -12.91 -11.23
C ARG A 8 -24.20 -11.60 -10.45
N PHE A 9 -24.30 -10.45 -11.14
CA PHE A 9 -24.30 -9.14 -10.48
C PHE A 9 -25.66 -8.82 -9.84
N LEU A 10 -26.76 -9.18 -10.51
CA LEU A 10 -28.11 -8.96 -10.00
C LEU A 10 -28.47 -9.87 -8.80
N GLN A 11 -27.81 -11.01 -8.66
CA GLN A 11 -28.11 -11.98 -7.60
C GLN A 11 -27.39 -11.69 -6.26
N ARG A 12 -26.35 -10.84 -6.27
CA ARG A 12 -25.61 -10.43 -5.05
C ARG A 12 -26.12 -9.14 -4.42
N ALA A 13 -26.84 -8.30 -5.16
CA ALA A 13 -27.48 -7.10 -4.60
C ALA A 13 -28.67 -7.42 -3.68
N ALA A 14 -29.23 -8.63 -3.77
CA ALA A 14 -30.39 -9.07 -2.98
C ALA A 14 -30.05 -9.65 -1.58
N GLN A 15 -28.77 -9.70 -1.16
CA GLN A 15 -28.36 -10.33 0.11
C GLN A 15 -27.68 -9.40 1.13
N ARG A 16 -27.68 -8.08 0.94
CA ARG A 16 -27.29 -7.12 2.00
C ARG A 16 -28.49 -6.29 2.42
N GLY A 17 -29.18 -6.77 3.45
CA GLY A 17 -30.30 -6.08 4.07
C GLY A 17 -29.84 -4.84 4.84
N TYR A 18 -30.42 -3.69 4.49
CA TYR A 18 -30.96 -2.76 5.48
C TYR A 18 -32.47 -2.73 5.23
N ALA A 19 -33.21 -3.20 6.22
CA ALA A 19 -34.66 -3.30 6.19
C ALA A 19 -35.29 -1.92 6.43
N THR A 20 -36.12 -1.46 5.49
CA THR A 20 -37.31 -0.66 5.79
C THR A 20 -38.46 -1.22 4.93
N GLU A 21 -39.42 -1.87 5.58
CA GLU A 21 -40.61 -2.39 4.91
C GLU A 21 -41.49 -1.24 4.39
N PRO A 22 -41.98 -1.28 3.13
CA PRO A 22 -43.04 -0.39 2.71
C PRO A 22 -44.38 -0.92 3.24
N THR A 23 -45.05 -0.11 4.06
CA THR A 23 -46.37 -0.40 4.62
C THR A 23 -47.43 -0.58 3.52
N LYS A 24 -48.31 -1.57 3.72
CA LYS A 24 -49.38 -2.06 2.81
C LYS A 24 -50.40 -1.01 2.33
N GLU A 25 -50.35 0.24 2.81
CA GLU A 25 -51.32 1.28 2.46
C GLU A 25 -51.00 1.99 1.13
N THR A 26 -49.73 2.06 0.73
CA THR A 26 -49.31 2.84 -0.46
C THR A 26 -49.63 2.17 -1.80
N ALA A 27 -49.74 0.83 -1.83
CA ALA A 27 -50.11 0.09 -3.03
C ALA A 27 -51.60 0.23 -3.42
N SER A 28 -52.48 0.54 -2.45
CA SER A 28 -53.93 0.65 -2.64
C SER A 28 -54.34 1.94 -3.35
N ALA A 29 -53.65 3.05 -3.09
CA ALA A 29 -53.97 4.35 -3.68
C ALA A 29 -53.59 4.43 -5.17
N ALA A 30 -52.46 3.85 -5.56
CA ALA A 30 -52.01 3.83 -6.96
C ALA A 30 -52.92 2.94 -7.83
N HIS A 31 -53.44 1.85 -7.28
CA HIS A 31 -54.37 0.97 -7.99
C HIS A 31 -55.74 1.62 -8.21
N LYS A 32 -56.26 2.37 -7.22
CA LYS A 32 -57.52 3.11 -7.36
C LYS A 32 -57.45 4.24 -8.40
N LEU A 33 -56.33 4.96 -8.46
CA LEU A 33 -56.09 6.00 -9.47
C LEU A 33 -56.02 5.44 -10.90
N ALA A 34 -55.44 4.24 -11.07
CA ALA A 34 -55.39 3.56 -12.35
C ALA A 34 -56.76 3.04 -12.80
N GLU A 35 -57.59 2.58 -11.86
CA GLU A 35 -58.94 2.07 -12.14
C GLU A 35 -59.93 3.21 -12.46
N GLU A 36 -59.82 4.35 -11.78
CA GLU A 36 -60.62 5.55 -12.02
C GLU A 36 -60.28 6.21 -13.37
N ALA A 37 -58.99 6.20 -13.75
CA ALA A 37 -58.53 6.67 -15.07
C ALA A 37 -58.95 5.74 -16.22
N LEU A 38 -59.15 4.44 -15.94
CA LEU A 38 -59.65 3.47 -16.92
C LEU A 38 -61.18 3.60 -17.11
N ALA A 39 -61.91 3.84 -16.02
CA ALA A 39 -63.37 3.97 -16.01
C ALA A 39 -63.87 5.23 -16.74
N GLN A 40 -63.11 6.32 -16.73
CA GLN A 40 -63.45 7.54 -17.49
C GLN A 40 -63.35 7.37 -19.01
N LYS A 41 -62.68 6.31 -19.52
CA LYS A 41 -62.41 6.14 -20.95
C LYS A 41 -63.39 5.21 -21.68
N THR A 42 -64.34 4.60 -20.97
CA THR A 42 -65.28 3.59 -21.52
C THR A 42 -66.77 3.93 -21.36
N GLY A 43 -67.13 5.17 -21.03
CA GLY A 43 -68.53 5.60 -20.90
C GLY A 43 -69.03 6.39 -22.11
N GLY A 44 -69.59 5.72 -23.12
CA GLY A 44 -70.39 6.43 -24.13
C GLY A 44 -70.68 5.72 -25.45
N ALA A 45 -71.45 4.63 -25.46
CA ALA A 45 -72.31 4.24 -26.59
C ALA A 45 -73.28 3.11 -26.19
N GLY A 46 -74.56 3.46 -25.94
CA GLY A 46 -75.69 2.53 -25.93
C GLY A 46 -76.64 2.91 -27.08
N GLY A 47 -76.94 1.95 -27.95
CA GLY A 47 -77.66 2.18 -29.20
C GLY A 47 -79.19 2.27 -29.09
N SER A 48 -79.82 2.84 -30.13
CA SER A 48 -81.19 2.51 -30.52
C SER A 48 -81.39 2.64 -32.03
N SER A 49 -82.15 1.69 -32.55
CA SER A 49 -82.53 1.36 -33.93
C SER A 49 -82.97 2.53 -34.82
N ARG A 50 -82.53 2.52 -36.10
CA ARG A 50 -83.37 2.81 -37.28
C ARG A 50 -82.70 2.37 -38.60
N LYS A 51 -83.58 1.92 -39.51
CA LYS A 51 -83.36 1.30 -40.84
C LYS A 51 -82.26 1.93 -41.71
N ALA A 52 -81.59 1.06 -42.45
CA ALA A 52 -80.74 1.39 -43.58
C ALA A 52 -81.52 2.04 -44.73
N THR A 53 -81.01 3.16 -45.24
CA THR A 53 -81.14 3.60 -46.63
C THR A 53 -79.83 4.24 -47.07
N LEU A 54 -79.25 3.72 -48.16
CA LEU A 54 -78.08 4.28 -48.83
C LEU A 54 -78.47 5.53 -49.64
N PRO A 55 -77.64 6.57 -49.65
CA PRO A 55 -77.40 7.33 -50.86
C PRO A 55 -75.95 7.11 -51.33
N LYS A 56 -75.83 6.58 -52.56
CA LYS A 56 -74.63 6.72 -53.38
C LYS A 56 -74.30 8.21 -53.52
N GLY A 57 -73.03 8.56 -53.33
CA GLY A 57 -72.52 9.89 -53.60
C GLY A 57 -71.00 9.91 -53.50
N ASP A 58 -70.35 9.97 -54.66
CA ASP A 58 -68.91 9.97 -54.86
C ASP A 58 -68.17 11.00 -53.98
N LYS A 59 -67.13 10.55 -53.27
CA LYS A 59 -65.92 11.34 -52.95
C LYS A 59 -64.85 10.44 -52.31
N LYS A 60 -63.65 10.44 -52.93
CA LYS A 60 -62.44 9.79 -52.42
C LYS A 60 -62.14 10.24 -50.98
N PRO A 61 -61.70 9.37 -50.05
CA PRO A 61 -61.18 9.83 -48.78
C PRO A 61 -59.82 10.52 -49.00
N ALA A 62 -59.74 11.79 -48.61
CA ALA A 62 -58.49 12.55 -48.58
C ALA A 62 -57.53 11.93 -47.54
N LYS A 63 -56.26 11.76 -47.91
CA LYS A 63 -55.19 11.29 -47.03
C LYS A 63 -55.01 12.27 -45.86
N ALA A 64 -55.20 11.82 -44.63
CA ALA A 64 -54.73 12.54 -43.45
C ALA A 64 -53.20 12.36 -43.35
N ALA A 65 -52.45 13.40 -43.69
CA ALA A 65 -51.02 13.49 -43.42
C ALA A 65 -50.81 14.33 -42.14
N GLY A 66 -49.83 13.94 -41.32
CA GLY A 66 -48.99 14.96 -40.68
C GLY A 66 -49.00 15.11 -39.16
N GLU A 67 -48.81 14.04 -38.39
CA GLU A 67 -48.30 14.22 -37.01
C GLU A 67 -47.32 13.12 -36.57
N LYS A 68 -47.69 11.83 -36.73
CA LYS A 68 -46.79 10.69 -36.44
C LYS A 68 -45.56 10.61 -37.36
N ASP A 69 -45.69 11.09 -38.60
CA ASP A 69 -44.61 11.06 -39.60
C ASP A 69 -43.52 12.12 -39.33
N SER A 70 -43.87 13.21 -38.63
CA SER A 70 -42.94 14.28 -38.25
C SER A 70 -42.03 13.87 -37.09
N GLN A 71 -42.61 13.21 -36.06
CA GLN A 71 -41.83 12.70 -34.93
C GLN A 71 -40.85 11.60 -35.35
N TRP A 72 -41.26 10.65 -36.20
CA TRP A 72 -40.35 9.63 -36.73
C TRP A 72 -39.18 10.24 -37.50
N LYS A 73 -39.42 11.27 -38.33
CA LYS A 73 -38.34 11.98 -39.04
C LYS A 73 -37.38 12.67 -38.08
N ALA A 74 -37.88 13.31 -37.02
CA ALA A 74 -37.04 13.91 -35.99
C ALA A 74 -36.18 12.86 -35.26
N TYR A 75 -36.76 11.71 -34.89
CA TYR A 75 -36.00 10.59 -34.32
C TYR A 75 -34.97 10.01 -35.29
N ALA A 76 -35.31 9.85 -36.56
CA ALA A 76 -34.40 9.35 -37.58
C ALA A 76 -33.22 10.30 -37.84
N VAL A 77 -33.48 11.61 -37.89
CA VAL A 77 -32.43 12.64 -38.01
C VAL A 77 -31.54 12.66 -36.77
N GLY A 78 -32.13 12.61 -35.57
CA GLY A 78 -31.38 12.54 -34.32
C GLY A 78 -30.52 11.27 -34.22
N ALA A 79 -31.08 10.10 -34.53
CA ALA A 79 -30.35 8.83 -34.55
C ALA A 79 -29.25 8.82 -35.63
N GLY A 80 -29.53 9.41 -36.80
CA GLY A 80 -28.54 9.56 -37.88
C GLY A 80 -27.38 10.46 -37.48
N ALA A 81 -27.63 11.58 -36.82
CA ALA A 81 -26.59 12.47 -36.32
C ALA A 81 -25.72 11.81 -35.23
N VAL A 82 -26.33 11.08 -34.29
CA VAL A 82 -25.60 10.34 -33.25
C VAL A 82 -24.76 9.21 -33.86
N THR A 83 -25.34 8.44 -34.79
CA THR A 83 -24.64 7.32 -35.43
C THR A 83 -23.51 7.82 -36.33
N GLY A 84 -23.76 8.87 -37.13
CA GLY A 84 -22.75 9.51 -37.95
C GLY A 84 -21.63 10.13 -37.12
N GLY A 85 -21.96 10.77 -36.00
CA GLY A 85 -20.98 11.27 -35.03
C GLY A 85 -20.15 10.15 -34.38
N ALA A 86 -20.76 9.03 -34.03
CA ALA A 86 -20.07 7.86 -33.47
C ALA A 86 -19.11 7.21 -34.48
N ILE A 87 -19.55 7.01 -35.73
CA ILE A 87 -18.72 6.48 -36.81
C ILE A 87 -17.58 7.45 -37.13
N GLY A 88 -17.87 8.75 -37.26
CA GLY A 88 -16.85 9.77 -37.48
C GLY A 88 -15.81 9.81 -36.35
N SER A 89 -16.25 9.67 -35.10
CA SER A 89 -15.37 9.58 -33.93
C SER A 89 -14.51 8.32 -33.97
N LEU A 90 -15.07 7.17 -34.35
CA LEU A 90 -14.34 5.90 -34.51
C LEU A 90 -13.21 6.03 -35.54
N PHE A 91 -13.45 6.66 -36.70
CA PHE A 91 -12.41 6.85 -37.72
C PHE A 91 -11.38 7.92 -37.31
N TYR A 92 -11.80 8.97 -36.60
CA TYR A 92 -10.89 10.00 -36.09
C TYR A 92 -9.94 9.43 -35.02
N TYR A 93 -10.49 8.76 -34.01
CA TYR A 93 -9.73 8.08 -32.96
C TYR A 93 -9.12 6.74 -33.42
N GLY A 94 -9.51 6.21 -34.57
CA GLY A 94 -8.96 5.00 -35.20
C GLY A 94 -8.01 5.30 -36.36
N ARG A 95 -7.56 6.56 -36.52
CA ARG A 95 -6.55 6.92 -37.53
C ARG A 95 -5.25 6.12 -37.31
N PRO A 96 -4.44 5.88 -38.35
CA PRO A 96 -3.13 5.23 -38.20
C PRO A 96 -2.25 5.94 -37.17
N PHE A 97 -1.35 5.21 -36.50
CA PHE A 97 -0.41 5.78 -35.55
C PHE A 97 0.65 6.61 -36.30
N THR A 98 0.89 7.83 -35.84
CA THR A 98 1.87 8.75 -36.45
C THR A 98 3.28 8.59 -35.88
N ASP A 99 3.46 7.72 -34.90
CA ASP A 99 4.68 7.60 -34.09
C ASP A 99 5.72 6.63 -34.70
N GLY A 100 5.66 6.37 -36.02
CA GLY A 100 6.57 5.46 -36.70
C GLY A 100 6.44 3.98 -36.32
N ARG A 101 5.36 3.59 -35.64
CA ARG A 101 5.04 2.20 -35.29
C ARG A 101 4.38 1.49 -36.48
N ASP A 102 4.83 0.27 -36.79
CA ASP A 102 4.19 -0.56 -37.81
C ASP A 102 2.73 -0.82 -37.46
N ASP A 103 1.83 -0.48 -38.38
CA ASP A 103 0.41 -0.65 -38.19
C ASP A 103 0.04 -2.13 -38.34
N LYS A 104 -0.43 -2.74 -37.26
CA LYS A 104 -0.74 -4.17 -37.19
C LYS A 104 -1.99 -4.55 -37.99
N TYR A 105 -2.84 -3.58 -38.34
CA TYR A 105 -4.17 -3.82 -38.92
C TYR A 105 -4.29 -3.35 -40.39
N VAL A 106 -3.17 -3.23 -41.11
CA VAL A 106 -3.14 -2.75 -42.52
C VAL A 106 -3.91 -3.69 -43.46
N ASN A 107 -3.99 -4.98 -43.13
CA ASN A 107 -4.63 -6.00 -43.96
C ASN A 107 -6.12 -6.23 -43.60
N GLU A 108 -6.67 -5.49 -42.62
CA GLU A 108 -8.07 -5.63 -42.21
C GLU A 108 -8.99 -4.61 -42.89
N ASP A 109 -10.30 -4.87 -42.84
CA ASP A 109 -11.31 -3.92 -43.30
C ASP A 109 -11.18 -2.57 -42.57
N PRO A 110 -11.36 -1.42 -43.23
CA PRO A 110 -11.15 -0.10 -42.62
C PRO A 110 -11.93 0.13 -41.32
N PHE A 111 -13.11 -0.48 -41.18
CA PHE A 111 -13.91 -0.38 -39.96
C PHE A 111 -13.32 -1.20 -38.81
N SER A 112 -12.91 -2.45 -39.09
CA SER A 112 -12.24 -3.33 -38.13
C SER A 112 -10.92 -2.72 -37.65
N ALA A 113 -10.11 -2.24 -38.60
CA ALA A 113 -8.84 -1.58 -38.31
C ALA A 113 -9.04 -0.31 -37.45
N ALA A 114 -10.03 0.53 -37.75
CA ALA A 114 -10.35 1.70 -36.95
C ALA A 114 -10.80 1.33 -35.53
N TYR A 115 -11.63 0.29 -35.39
CA TYR A 115 -12.07 -0.21 -34.09
C TYR A 115 -10.91 -0.77 -33.26
N HIS A 116 -10.08 -1.65 -33.82
CA HIS A 116 -8.93 -2.23 -33.12
C HIS A 116 -7.91 -1.16 -32.70
N ARG A 117 -7.63 -0.15 -33.54
CA ARG A 117 -6.78 0.98 -33.15
C ARG A 117 -7.39 1.81 -32.02
N CYS A 118 -8.71 2.03 -32.02
CA CYS A 118 -9.39 2.70 -30.91
C CYS A 118 -9.27 1.90 -29.60
N VAL A 119 -9.43 0.59 -29.66
CA VAL A 119 -9.26 -0.31 -28.51
C VAL A 119 -7.81 -0.30 -28.02
N ASP A 120 -6.83 -0.38 -28.92
CA ASP A 120 -5.41 -0.31 -28.56
C ASP A 120 -5.05 1.04 -27.93
N ARG A 121 -5.55 2.15 -28.45
CA ARG A 121 -5.37 3.48 -27.83
C ARG A 121 -5.99 3.56 -26.45
N TYR A 122 -7.18 2.99 -26.28
CA TYR A 122 -7.82 2.93 -24.97
C TYR A 122 -6.99 2.08 -24.01
N ASN A 123 -6.51 0.92 -24.45
CA ASN A 123 -5.65 0.04 -23.66
C ASN A 123 -4.29 0.68 -23.34
N GLU A 124 -3.67 1.40 -24.27
CA GLU A 124 -2.42 2.15 -24.07
C GLU A 124 -2.62 3.31 -23.09
N PHE A 125 -3.71 4.06 -23.24
CA PHE A 125 -4.07 5.13 -22.32
C PHE A 125 -4.28 4.58 -20.92
N GLN A 126 -5.07 3.50 -20.80
CA GLN A 126 -5.25 2.78 -19.54
C GLN A 126 -3.90 2.32 -19.01
N LYS A 127 -3.06 1.65 -19.80
CA LYS A 127 -1.74 1.17 -19.39
C LYS A 127 -0.86 2.31 -18.86
N LYS A 128 -0.78 3.43 -19.58
CA LYS A 128 0.01 4.60 -19.19
C LYS A 128 -0.49 5.25 -17.89
N MET A 129 -1.80 5.20 -17.62
CA MET A 129 -2.37 5.67 -16.36
C MET A 129 -2.12 4.73 -15.17
N HIS A 130 -1.87 3.45 -15.44
CA HIS A 130 -1.62 2.41 -14.43
C HIS A 130 -0.12 2.05 -14.27
N GLU A 131 0.74 2.52 -15.17
CA GLU A 131 2.19 2.44 -15.03
C GLU A 131 2.64 3.43 -13.93
N PRO A 132 3.56 3.02 -13.03
CA PRO A 132 4.08 3.93 -12.02
C PRO A 132 4.79 5.11 -12.70
N MET A 133 4.74 6.31 -12.08
CA MET A 133 5.35 7.51 -12.65
C MET A 133 6.87 7.40 -12.86
N TRP A 134 7.53 6.49 -12.14
CA TRP A 134 8.97 6.24 -12.23
C TRP A 134 9.26 4.78 -12.59
N LYS A 135 10.29 4.58 -13.44
CA LYS A 135 10.78 3.24 -13.81
C LYS A 135 11.36 2.50 -12.59
N ASN A 136 12.11 3.22 -11.77
CA ASN A 136 12.69 2.73 -10.54
C ASN A 136 12.17 3.58 -9.39
N LEU A 137 11.69 2.94 -8.32
CA LEU A 137 11.13 3.57 -7.13
C LEU A 137 12.22 4.01 -6.15
N LEU A 138 13.34 3.28 -6.10
CA LEU A 138 14.48 3.59 -5.23
C LEU A 138 15.72 3.94 -6.07
N PRO A 139 16.60 4.81 -5.55
CA PRO A 139 17.90 5.05 -6.16
C PRO A 139 18.77 3.79 -6.13
N ASP A 140 19.90 3.84 -6.81
CA ASP A 140 20.89 2.76 -6.79
C ASP A 140 21.35 2.48 -5.34
N PRO A 141 21.66 1.21 -5.02
CA PRO A 141 22.13 0.86 -3.68
C PRO A 141 23.40 1.64 -3.34
N LEU A 142 23.56 1.94 -2.04
CA LEU A 142 24.75 2.60 -1.54
C LEU A 142 26.00 1.75 -1.82
N PRO A 143 27.18 2.37 -2.02
CA PRO A 143 28.42 1.62 -2.17
C PRO A 143 28.77 0.88 -0.86
N GLU A 144 29.49 -0.23 -1.00
CA GLU A 144 30.14 -0.89 0.14
C GLU A 144 31.07 0.11 0.85
N PRO A 145 31.11 0.15 2.21
CA PRO A 145 30.54 -0.80 3.17
C PRO A 145 29.15 -0.40 3.73
N TYR A 146 28.55 0.68 3.23
CA TYR A 146 27.30 1.22 3.80
C TYR A 146 26.05 0.45 3.34
N GLN A 147 26.17 -0.34 2.28
CA GLN A 147 25.10 -1.16 1.76
C GLN A 147 24.64 -2.22 2.78
N ARG A 148 23.32 -2.38 2.92
CA ARG A 148 22.74 -3.54 3.62
C ARG A 148 22.52 -4.69 2.63
N PRO A 149 22.80 -5.94 3.01
CA PRO A 149 22.72 -7.08 2.10
C PRO A 149 21.28 -7.39 1.66
N TYR A 150 20.28 -7.09 2.49
CA TYR A 150 18.87 -7.38 2.24
C TYR A 150 18.02 -6.12 2.33
N THR A 151 16.89 -6.11 1.62
CA THR A 151 15.89 -5.03 1.70
C THR A 151 14.62 -5.57 2.34
N LEU A 152 14.15 -4.91 3.40
CA LEU A 152 12.94 -5.26 4.12
C LEU A 152 11.87 -4.20 3.86
N VAL A 153 10.84 -4.57 3.09
CA VAL A 153 9.71 -3.72 2.75
C VAL A 153 8.59 -3.96 3.76
N ILE A 154 8.15 -2.93 4.48
CA ILE A 154 7.14 -3.08 5.53
C ILE A 154 5.97 -2.15 5.28
N ASN A 155 4.75 -2.68 5.41
CA ASN A 155 3.54 -1.85 5.37
C ASN A 155 3.37 -1.03 6.66
N LEU A 156 2.71 0.13 6.55
CA LEU A 156 2.43 0.98 7.71
C LEU A 156 1.13 0.56 8.42
N ASP A 157 0.02 0.59 7.67
CA ASP A 157 -1.32 0.38 8.22
C ASP A 157 -1.59 -1.06 8.60
N ASP A 158 -2.21 -1.22 9.77
CA ASP A 158 -2.53 -2.50 10.40
C ASP A 158 -1.31 -3.42 10.50
N THR A 159 -0.10 -2.84 10.46
CA THR A 159 1.18 -3.56 10.53
C THR A 159 2.08 -2.94 11.59
N LEU A 160 2.42 -1.65 11.45
CA LEU A 160 3.19 -0.88 12.44
C LEU A 160 2.29 0.02 13.29
N VAL A 161 1.23 0.56 12.68
CA VAL A 161 0.26 1.43 13.34
C VAL A 161 -1.16 0.98 13.01
N HIS A 162 -2.09 1.23 13.91
CA HIS A 162 -3.51 1.06 13.65
C HIS A 162 -4.23 2.40 13.78
N SER A 163 -4.91 2.81 12.73
CA SER A 163 -5.57 4.11 12.63
C SER A 163 -7.08 3.96 12.85
N THR A 164 -7.63 4.65 13.85
CA THR A 164 -9.08 4.67 14.12
C THR A 164 -9.61 6.09 14.04
N TRP A 165 -10.87 6.25 13.64
CA TRP A 165 -11.54 7.54 13.61
C TRP A 165 -12.61 7.60 14.71
N ASP A 166 -12.61 8.70 15.46
CA ASP A 166 -13.60 9.02 16.49
C ASP A 166 -14.21 10.39 16.20
N SER A 167 -15.53 10.52 16.30
CA SER A 167 -16.25 11.78 16.07
C SER A 167 -15.77 12.91 16.99
N LYS A 168 -15.28 12.59 18.20
CA LYS A 168 -14.85 13.60 19.18
C LYS A 168 -13.41 14.08 18.99
N HIS A 169 -12.52 13.17 18.59
CA HIS A 169 -11.07 13.42 18.56
C HIS A 169 -10.46 13.32 17.16
N GLY A 170 -11.27 12.98 16.15
CA GLY A 170 -10.81 12.75 14.79
C GLY A 170 -10.00 11.45 14.66
N TRP A 171 -8.97 11.49 13.81
CA TRP A 171 -8.06 10.37 13.59
C TRP A 171 -7.13 10.16 14.78
N ARG A 172 -7.00 8.91 15.22
CA ARG A 172 -6.08 8.47 16.27
C ARG A 172 -5.26 7.28 15.76
N HIS A 173 -3.97 7.30 16.07
CA HIS A 173 -3.03 6.26 15.65
C HIS A 173 -2.50 5.53 16.90
N ALA A 174 -2.71 4.22 16.96
CA ALA A 174 -2.12 3.37 17.96
C ALA A 174 -0.83 2.78 17.42
N LYS A 175 0.29 3.00 18.11
CA LYS A 175 1.57 2.37 17.79
C LYS A 175 1.54 0.89 18.20
N ARG A 176 1.96 -0.01 17.32
CA ARG A 176 2.07 -1.43 17.66
C ARG A 176 3.21 -1.63 18.68
N PRO A 177 2.99 -2.42 19.74
CA PRO A 177 4.04 -2.70 20.72
C PRO A 177 5.29 -3.28 20.05
N GLY A 178 6.46 -2.78 20.44
CA GLY A 178 7.74 -3.29 19.94
C GLY A 178 8.20 -2.75 18.58
N VAL A 179 7.44 -1.87 17.91
CA VAL A 179 7.84 -1.29 16.61
C VAL A 179 9.19 -0.57 16.68
N ASP A 180 9.41 0.25 17.71
CA ASP A 180 10.67 1.00 17.85
C ASP A 180 11.88 0.05 17.90
N TYR A 181 11.77 -1.02 18.71
CA TYR A 181 12.80 -2.04 18.83
C TYR A 181 12.96 -2.84 17.53
N PHE A 182 11.85 -3.20 16.88
CA PHE A 182 11.85 -3.94 15.63
C PHE A 182 12.59 -3.18 14.52
N LEU A 183 12.27 -1.90 14.31
CA LEU A 183 12.91 -1.05 13.31
C LEU A 183 14.39 -0.82 13.64
N ALA A 184 14.69 -0.45 14.89
CA ALA A 184 16.06 -0.18 15.32
C ALA A 184 16.95 -1.43 15.21
N TYR A 185 16.46 -2.59 15.66
CA TYR A 185 17.22 -3.84 15.63
C TYR A 185 17.48 -4.30 14.19
N LEU A 186 16.44 -4.34 13.34
CA LEU A 186 16.57 -4.84 11.97
C LEU A 186 17.31 -3.89 11.04
N SER A 187 17.39 -2.59 11.34
CA SER A 187 18.14 -1.61 10.54
C SER A 187 19.65 -1.92 10.43
N GLN A 188 20.19 -2.74 11.33
CA GLN A 188 21.56 -3.24 11.26
C GLN A 188 21.77 -4.23 10.12
N PHE A 189 20.74 -5.01 9.79
CA PHE A 189 20.83 -6.12 8.84
C PHE A 189 20.15 -5.82 7.50
N PHE A 190 19.07 -5.04 7.54
CA PHE A 190 18.19 -4.76 6.41
C PHE A 190 18.17 -3.28 6.07
N GLU A 191 18.13 -2.97 4.78
CA GLU A 191 17.64 -1.69 4.28
C GLU A 191 16.12 -1.68 4.46
N ILE A 192 15.65 -0.91 5.45
CA ILE A 192 14.23 -0.82 5.77
C ILE A 192 13.56 0.19 4.84
N VAL A 193 12.54 -0.27 4.11
CA VAL A 193 11.70 0.53 3.23
C VAL A 193 10.27 0.47 3.72
N ILE A 194 9.71 1.60 4.16
CA ILE A 194 8.28 1.67 4.44
C ILE A 194 7.55 1.81 3.12
N PHE A 195 6.64 0.90 2.80
CA PHE A 195 5.80 1.01 1.61
C PHE A 195 4.34 0.93 2.03
N THR A 196 3.65 2.07 2.10
CA THR A 196 2.24 2.17 2.49
C THR A 196 1.31 2.39 1.30
N SER A 197 0.08 1.90 1.43
CA SER A 197 -1.02 2.20 0.52
C SER A 197 -1.75 3.50 0.88
N GLN A 198 -1.30 4.23 1.91
CA GLN A 198 -1.77 5.59 2.20
C GLN A 198 -1.07 6.63 1.33
N THR A 199 -1.75 7.75 1.10
CA THR A 199 -1.15 8.91 0.44
C THR A 199 -0.07 9.54 1.30
N SER A 200 0.94 10.12 0.66
CA SER A 200 2.05 10.84 1.31
C SER A 200 1.58 11.82 2.38
N MET A 201 0.56 12.63 2.07
CA MET A 201 0.01 13.65 2.97
C MET A 201 -0.45 13.10 4.33
N ASN A 202 -0.98 11.88 4.37
CA ASN A 202 -1.51 11.29 5.61
C ASN A 202 -0.44 10.50 6.35
N ALA A 203 0.40 9.76 5.62
CA ALA A 203 1.37 8.84 6.20
C ALA A 203 2.64 9.54 6.71
N GLN A 204 3.06 10.64 6.07
CA GLN A 204 4.33 11.30 6.39
C GLN A 204 4.39 11.79 7.85
N PRO A 205 3.39 12.51 8.41
CA PRO A 205 3.42 12.94 9.81
C PRO A 205 3.45 11.76 10.80
N ILE A 206 2.82 10.64 10.44
CA ILE A 206 2.80 9.42 11.26
C ILE A 206 4.21 8.82 11.29
N LEU A 207 4.87 8.73 10.12
CA LEU A 207 6.22 8.18 10.01
C LEU A 207 7.28 9.07 10.67
N ASP A 208 7.13 10.39 10.59
CA ASP A 208 8.02 11.33 11.29
C ASP A 208 7.95 11.16 12.81
N SER A 209 6.77 10.83 13.34
CA SER A 209 6.57 10.54 14.77
C SER A 209 6.99 9.12 15.16
N LEU A 210 6.81 8.15 14.26
CA LEU A 210 7.14 6.74 14.51
C LEU A 210 8.64 6.47 14.48
N ASP A 211 9.36 7.10 13.56
CA ASP A 211 10.78 6.88 13.31
C ASP A 211 11.58 8.20 13.40
N PRO A 212 11.70 8.79 14.60
CA PRO A 212 12.44 10.04 14.81
C PRO A 212 13.94 9.88 14.56
N TYR A 213 14.46 8.65 14.64
CA TYR A 213 15.88 8.31 14.45
C TYR A 213 16.21 7.91 13.01
N GLN A 214 15.22 7.91 12.11
CA GLN A 214 15.37 7.61 10.68
C GLN A 214 16.02 6.24 10.41
N TYR A 215 15.59 5.20 11.11
CA TYR A 215 15.96 3.82 10.81
C TYR A 215 15.46 3.36 9.43
N CYS A 216 14.35 3.94 8.96
CA CYS A 216 13.79 3.66 7.63
C CYS A 216 14.52 4.52 6.58
N MET A 217 15.24 3.88 5.66
CA MET A 217 16.03 4.59 4.65
C MET A 217 15.15 5.23 3.58
N TYR A 218 14.07 4.55 3.19
CA TYR A 218 13.13 5.04 2.17
C TYR A 218 11.68 4.88 2.58
N ARG A 219 10.84 5.80 2.11
CA ARG A 219 9.41 5.86 2.38
C ARG A 219 8.67 5.97 1.05
N LEU A 220 7.90 4.95 0.72
CA LEU A 220 7.07 4.83 -0.45
C LEU A 220 5.60 4.87 -0.03
N TYR A 221 4.80 5.58 -0.80
CA TYR A 221 3.39 5.87 -0.51
C TYR A 221 2.51 5.32 -1.63
N ARG A 222 1.19 5.57 -1.56
CA ARG A 222 0.20 5.13 -2.57
C ARG A 222 0.61 5.52 -3.99
N GLU A 223 1.23 6.68 -4.15
CA GLU A 223 1.71 7.23 -5.41
C GLU A 223 2.76 6.32 -6.10
N ALA A 224 3.44 5.46 -5.34
CA ALA A 224 4.38 4.46 -5.84
C ALA A 224 3.74 3.09 -6.10
N THR A 225 2.47 2.88 -5.71
CA THR A 225 1.75 1.63 -5.97
C THR A 225 1.18 1.59 -7.39
N ARG A 226 0.96 0.38 -7.91
CA ARG A 226 0.25 0.16 -9.17
C ARG A 226 -1.21 -0.13 -8.88
N TYR A 227 -2.10 0.42 -9.70
CA TYR A 227 -3.52 0.10 -9.62
C TYR A 227 -3.84 -0.96 -10.66
N VAL A 228 -4.23 -2.16 -10.21
CA VAL A 228 -4.50 -3.33 -11.07
C VAL A 228 -5.81 -3.96 -10.61
N ASP A 229 -6.75 -4.16 -11.54
CA ASP A 229 -8.04 -4.81 -11.28
C ASP A 229 -8.82 -4.25 -10.08
N GLY A 230 -8.76 -2.92 -9.91
CA GLY A 230 -9.46 -2.24 -8.83
C GLY A 230 -8.72 -2.18 -7.49
N LYS A 231 -7.47 -2.67 -7.43
CA LYS A 231 -6.68 -2.83 -6.20
C LYS A 231 -5.32 -2.16 -6.32
N TYR A 232 -4.79 -1.68 -5.21
CA TYR A 232 -3.42 -1.17 -5.13
C TYR A 232 -2.45 -2.32 -4.83
N VAL A 233 -1.45 -2.47 -5.70
CA VAL A 233 -0.43 -3.52 -5.62
C VAL A 233 0.95 -2.85 -5.55
N LYS A 234 1.79 -3.38 -4.67
CA LYS A 234 3.18 -2.98 -4.43
C LYS A 234 4.07 -3.87 -5.29
N ASP A 235 4.41 -3.39 -6.47
CA ASP A 235 5.23 -4.12 -7.42
C ASP A 235 6.72 -4.01 -7.05
N LEU A 236 7.27 -5.08 -6.48
CA LEU A 236 8.64 -5.11 -5.97
C LEU A 236 9.68 -5.03 -7.09
N SER A 237 9.31 -5.39 -8.33
CA SER A 237 10.22 -5.35 -9.48
C SER A 237 10.74 -3.96 -9.81
N HIS A 238 10.03 -2.91 -9.37
CA HIS A 238 10.40 -1.52 -9.58
C HIS A 238 11.23 -0.95 -8.42
N LEU A 239 11.51 -1.71 -7.36
CA LEU A 239 12.31 -1.23 -6.22
C LEU A 239 13.80 -1.03 -6.56
N ASN A 240 14.26 -1.43 -7.75
CA ASN A 240 15.69 -1.38 -8.10
C ASN A 240 16.57 -2.15 -7.10
N ARG A 241 16.07 -3.32 -6.65
CA ARG A 241 16.74 -4.25 -5.74
C ARG A 241 16.63 -5.66 -6.29
N ASP A 242 17.59 -6.52 -5.95
CA ASP A 242 17.53 -7.92 -6.33
C ASP A 242 16.41 -8.63 -5.53
N LEU A 243 15.41 -9.16 -6.24
CA LEU A 243 14.28 -9.87 -5.63
C LEU A 243 14.72 -11.12 -4.84
N SER A 244 15.91 -11.68 -5.08
CA SER A 244 16.43 -12.77 -4.23
C SER A 244 16.73 -12.31 -2.79
N LYS A 245 16.86 -11.00 -2.56
CA LYS A 245 17.21 -10.40 -1.26
C LYS A 245 16.17 -9.41 -0.73
N VAL A 246 14.98 -9.39 -1.33
CA VAL A 246 13.86 -8.52 -0.91
C VAL A 246 12.82 -9.35 -0.16
N ILE A 247 12.37 -8.86 0.99
CA ILE A 247 11.25 -9.43 1.75
C ILE A 247 10.20 -8.35 1.94
N ILE A 248 8.93 -8.64 1.65
CA ILE A 248 7.81 -7.75 1.98
C ILE A 248 6.97 -8.31 3.11
N MET A 249 6.68 -7.48 4.12
CA MET A 249 5.79 -7.80 5.24
C MET A 249 4.56 -6.90 5.17
N ASP A 250 3.39 -7.49 4.94
CA ASP A 250 2.14 -6.75 4.81
C ASP A 250 0.97 -7.52 5.43
N SER A 251 0.08 -6.79 6.09
CA SER A 251 -1.18 -7.30 6.63
C SER A 251 -2.19 -7.68 5.53
N ASN A 252 -2.06 -7.11 4.32
CA ASN A 252 -2.89 -7.42 3.17
C ASN A 252 -2.11 -8.24 2.11
N PRO A 253 -2.43 -9.53 1.91
CA PRO A 253 -1.80 -10.36 0.89
C PRO A 253 -1.98 -9.85 -0.55
N GLU A 254 -3.05 -9.09 -0.81
CA GLU A 254 -3.30 -8.55 -2.15
C GLU A 254 -2.26 -7.50 -2.54
N SER A 255 -1.66 -6.81 -1.55
CA SER A 255 -0.65 -5.78 -1.77
C SER A 255 0.59 -6.32 -2.46
N PHE A 256 0.96 -7.59 -2.26
CA PHE A 256 2.15 -8.21 -2.86
C PHE A 256 1.80 -9.36 -3.82
N SER A 257 0.58 -9.32 -4.37
CA SER A 257 0.06 -10.35 -5.27
C SER A 257 0.87 -10.59 -6.55
N MET A 258 1.72 -9.63 -6.96
CA MET A 258 2.63 -9.78 -8.09
C MET A 258 3.92 -10.54 -7.76
N GLN A 259 4.32 -10.59 -6.49
CA GLN A 259 5.51 -11.31 -6.01
C GLN A 259 5.19 -12.03 -4.68
N PRO A 260 4.23 -12.99 -4.67
CA PRO A 260 3.84 -13.71 -3.46
C PRO A 260 5.00 -14.46 -2.79
N GLU A 261 5.98 -14.90 -3.56
CA GLU A 261 7.16 -15.63 -3.10
C GLU A 261 8.12 -14.80 -2.23
N ASN A 262 8.01 -13.47 -2.27
CA ASN A 262 8.77 -12.54 -1.43
C ASN A 262 7.97 -12.08 -0.20
N GLY A 263 6.71 -12.49 -0.07
CA GLY A 263 5.76 -11.96 0.89
C GLY A 263 5.60 -12.77 2.16
N ILE A 264 5.65 -12.09 3.30
CA ILE A 264 5.26 -12.61 4.61
C ILE A 264 3.91 -11.98 4.97
N PRO A 265 2.80 -12.73 4.90
CA PRO A 265 1.50 -12.22 5.31
C PRO A 265 1.45 -12.05 6.83
N LEU A 266 1.21 -10.83 7.28
CA LEU A 266 1.09 -10.51 8.69
C LEU A 266 -0.37 -10.57 9.16
N LYS A 267 -0.56 -10.93 10.42
CA LYS A 267 -1.86 -10.72 11.07
C LYS A 267 -2.10 -9.21 11.25
N PRO A 268 -3.25 -8.67 10.79
CA PRO A 268 -3.57 -7.26 10.96
C PRO A 268 -3.56 -6.85 12.43
N PHE A 269 -2.88 -5.75 12.74
CA PHE A 269 -2.83 -5.16 14.06
C PHE A 269 -4.13 -4.41 14.37
N THR A 270 -4.80 -4.78 15.45
CA THR A 270 -6.11 -4.21 15.83
C THR A 270 -6.01 -3.16 16.94
N GLY A 271 -4.84 -2.59 17.21
CA GLY A 271 -4.64 -1.60 18.28
C GLY A 271 -4.50 -2.17 19.70
N LYS A 272 -4.34 -3.49 19.88
CA LYS A 272 -4.24 -4.11 21.22
C LYS A 272 -2.84 -3.91 21.82
N PRO A 273 -2.71 -3.51 23.10
CA PRO A 273 -1.41 -3.21 23.72
C PRO A 273 -0.56 -4.45 24.04
N ASN A 274 -1.16 -5.64 24.10
CA ASN A 274 -0.46 -6.89 24.38
C ASN A 274 -0.10 -7.67 23.09
N ASP A 275 -0.15 -7.02 21.93
CA ASP A 275 0.26 -7.66 20.67
C ASP A 275 1.78 -7.86 20.65
N GLN A 276 2.21 -9.11 20.51
CA GLN A 276 3.63 -9.47 20.34
C GLN A 276 3.95 -9.90 18.91
N GLY A 277 2.95 -9.90 18.03
CA GLY A 277 3.05 -10.53 16.72
C GLY A 277 4.15 -9.95 15.83
N LEU A 278 4.54 -8.68 16.00
CA LEU A 278 5.65 -8.12 15.22
C LEU A 278 7.03 -8.62 15.69
N LEU A 279 7.22 -8.75 17.01
CA LEU A 279 8.50 -9.16 17.61
C LEU A 279 8.82 -10.64 17.34
N GLU A 280 7.79 -11.46 17.17
CA GLU A 280 7.90 -12.89 16.87
C GLU A 280 8.60 -13.19 15.54
N TYR A 281 8.65 -12.23 14.60
CA TYR A 281 9.36 -12.39 13.31
C TYR A 281 10.86 -12.09 13.39
N ILE A 282 11.33 -11.43 14.46
CA ILE A 282 12.74 -11.03 14.58
C ILE A 282 13.70 -12.22 14.49
N PRO A 283 13.50 -13.34 15.22
CA PRO A 283 14.45 -14.46 15.19
C PRO A 283 14.62 -15.07 13.80
N PHE A 284 13.57 -15.07 12.99
CA PHE A 284 13.59 -15.56 11.61
C PHE A 284 14.35 -14.60 10.68
N LEU A 285 14.01 -13.31 10.71
CA LEU A 285 14.66 -12.29 9.88
C LEU A 285 16.16 -12.16 10.23
N GLU A 286 16.47 -12.21 11.52
CA GLU A 286 17.84 -12.28 12.05
C GLU A 286 18.58 -13.50 11.49
N ALA A 287 17.96 -14.68 11.50
CA ALA A 287 18.60 -15.89 10.97
C ALA A 287 18.89 -15.81 9.46
N ILE A 288 17.99 -15.21 8.66
CA ILE A 288 18.24 -14.98 7.23
C ILE A 288 19.52 -14.16 7.04
N ALA A 289 19.66 -13.07 7.80
CA ALA A 289 20.83 -12.20 7.72
C ALA A 289 22.11 -12.90 8.20
N LEU A 290 22.04 -13.64 9.31
CA LEU A 290 23.19 -14.35 9.88
C LEU A 290 23.70 -15.51 9.01
N PHE A 291 22.79 -16.24 8.38
CA PHE A 291 23.16 -17.33 7.47
C PHE A 291 23.56 -16.84 6.08
N ASN A 292 23.45 -15.53 5.80
CA ASN A 292 23.75 -14.92 4.50
C ASN A 292 23.10 -15.70 3.35
N VAL A 293 21.79 -15.97 3.50
CA VAL A 293 21.00 -16.73 2.52
C VAL A 293 21.06 -16.05 1.14
N PRO A 294 21.50 -16.74 0.07
CA PRO A 294 21.64 -16.14 -1.24
C PRO A 294 20.29 -15.78 -1.89
N ASP A 295 19.25 -16.56 -1.62
CA ASP A 295 17.88 -16.32 -2.09
C ASP A 295 16.86 -16.63 -0.99
N VAL A 296 16.08 -15.64 -0.59
CA VAL A 296 15.09 -15.75 0.50
C VAL A 296 13.84 -16.53 0.08
N ARG A 297 13.50 -16.58 -1.22
CA ARG A 297 12.22 -17.11 -1.72
C ARG A 297 12.04 -18.61 -1.43
N PRO A 298 13.04 -19.49 -1.64
CA PRO A 298 12.92 -20.91 -1.28
C PRO A 298 12.73 -21.13 0.23
N VAL A 299 13.37 -20.29 1.06
CA VAL A 299 13.25 -20.36 2.52
C VAL A 299 11.82 -19.99 2.92
N LEU A 300 11.28 -18.89 2.40
CA LEU A 300 9.89 -18.47 2.63
C LEU A 300 8.91 -19.55 2.19
N LYS A 301 9.13 -20.12 1.00
CA LYS A 301 8.33 -21.22 0.47
C LYS A 301 8.31 -22.45 1.38
N SER A 302 9.44 -22.81 1.98
CA SER A 302 9.51 -23.93 2.93
C SER A 302 8.67 -23.71 4.21
N MET A 303 8.39 -22.45 4.54
CA MET A 303 7.64 -22.04 5.73
C MET A 303 6.17 -21.72 5.42
N GLU A 304 5.72 -21.84 4.16
CA GLU A 304 4.34 -21.59 3.74
C GLU A 304 3.32 -22.52 4.41
N GLY A 305 2.06 -22.09 4.53
CA GLY A 305 0.94 -22.93 4.98
C GLY A 305 0.76 -23.00 6.50
N GLY A 306 1.18 -21.96 7.23
CA GLY A 306 0.91 -21.80 8.66
C GLY A 306 1.44 -20.47 9.19
N TYR A 307 1.43 -20.30 10.51
CA TYR A 307 2.00 -19.12 11.15
C TYR A 307 3.53 -19.24 11.18
N LEU A 308 4.21 -18.33 10.49
CA LEU A 308 5.66 -18.41 10.25
C LEU A 308 6.48 -18.45 11.56
N PRO A 309 6.21 -17.61 12.58
CA PRO A 309 6.98 -17.66 13.83
C PRO A 309 6.90 -18.99 14.57
N GLU A 310 5.73 -19.64 14.59
CA GLU A 310 5.57 -20.97 15.20
C GLU A 310 6.40 -22.03 14.46
N LYS A 311 6.31 -22.04 13.12
CA LYS A 311 7.11 -22.97 12.30
C LYS A 311 8.60 -22.76 12.46
N TRP A 312 9.02 -21.50 12.53
CA TRP A 312 10.42 -21.16 12.78
C TRP A 312 10.87 -21.65 14.15
N ALA A 313 10.08 -21.43 15.19
CA ALA A 313 10.39 -21.92 16.54
C ALA A 313 10.50 -23.45 16.59
N GLU A 314 9.63 -24.19 15.88
CA GLU A 314 9.75 -25.63 15.74
C GLU A 314 11.01 -26.07 15.00
N TRP A 315 11.36 -25.38 13.90
CA TRP A 315 12.57 -25.66 13.14
C TRP A 315 13.82 -25.42 13.99
N GLU A 316 13.86 -24.31 14.72
CA GLU A 316 14.95 -23.95 15.62
C GLU A 316 15.11 -24.95 16.77
N LYS A 317 13.99 -25.39 17.36
CA LYS A 317 14.01 -26.46 18.35
C LYS A 317 14.60 -27.75 17.79
N LYS A 318 14.18 -28.18 16.59
CA LYS A 318 14.72 -29.38 15.94
C LYS A 318 16.21 -29.24 15.63
N PHE A 319 16.64 -28.08 15.16
CA PHE A 319 18.04 -27.77 14.89
C PHE A 319 18.89 -27.86 16.18
N ASN A 320 18.43 -27.23 17.26
CA ASN A 320 19.09 -27.28 18.56
C ASN A 320 19.12 -28.70 19.16
N ASP A 321 18.03 -29.47 19.00
CA ASP A 321 17.95 -30.86 19.44
C ASP A 321 18.94 -31.76 18.67
N GLN A 322 19.07 -31.57 17.35
CA GLN A 322 20.07 -32.27 16.53
C GLN A 322 21.51 -31.94 16.97
N HIS A 323 21.78 -30.66 17.23
CA HIS A 323 23.08 -30.23 17.73
C HIS A 323 23.40 -30.86 19.10
N ARG A 324 22.43 -30.92 20.00
CA ARG A 324 22.58 -31.58 21.31
C ARG A 324 22.88 -33.07 21.16
N LEU A 325 22.16 -33.78 20.30
CA LEU A 325 22.39 -35.21 20.04
C LEU A 325 23.78 -35.47 19.46
N GLN A 326 24.25 -34.63 18.53
CA GLN A 326 25.61 -34.73 17.97
C GLN A 326 26.67 -34.54 19.06
N TRP A 327 26.48 -33.53 19.93
CA TRP A 327 27.38 -33.29 21.05
C TRP A 327 27.41 -34.46 22.04
N GLU A 328 26.26 -35.04 22.38
CA GLU A 328 26.18 -36.22 23.26
C GLU A 328 26.91 -37.43 22.65
N GLN A 329 26.77 -37.66 21.34
CA GLN A 329 27.49 -38.72 20.62
C GLN A 329 29.01 -38.50 20.61
N GLU A 330 29.46 -37.27 20.44
CA GLU A 330 30.88 -36.90 20.54
C GLU A 330 31.44 -37.11 21.96
N GLN A 331 30.66 -36.81 23.00
CA GLN A 331 31.09 -37.06 24.39
C GLN A 331 31.16 -38.56 24.72
N GLN A 332 30.24 -39.36 24.19
CA GLN A 332 30.24 -40.81 24.37
C GLN A 332 31.36 -41.52 23.60
N SER A 333 31.77 -40.98 22.44
CA SER A 333 32.83 -41.55 21.61
C SER A 333 34.25 -41.14 22.02
N LYS A 334 34.42 -40.14 22.89
CA LYS A 334 35.73 -39.77 23.44
C LYS A 334 36.23 -40.86 24.40
N PRO A 335 37.40 -41.50 24.14
CA PRO A 335 37.97 -42.46 25.08
C PRO A 335 38.30 -41.76 26.39
N ARG A 336 37.88 -42.34 27.52
CA ARG A 336 38.28 -41.90 28.86
C ARG A 336 39.78 -42.16 29.04
N ASN A 337 40.62 -41.24 28.55
CA ASN A 337 42.06 -41.30 28.77
C ASN A 337 42.35 -41.08 30.26
N LEU A 338 43.00 -42.07 30.87
CA LEU A 338 43.41 -42.15 32.28
C LEU A 338 44.39 -41.02 32.71
N GLY A 339 44.74 -40.09 31.82
CA GLY A 339 45.58 -38.92 32.11
C GLY A 339 44.88 -37.76 32.81
N SER A 340 43.54 -37.76 32.90
CA SER A 340 42.77 -36.73 33.63
C SER A 340 42.73 -36.94 35.14
N LEU A 341 43.24 -38.06 35.68
CA LEU A 341 43.22 -38.35 37.12
C LEU A 341 44.53 -37.97 37.84
N LEU A 342 45.61 -37.64 37.11
CA LEU A 342 46.92 -37.43 37.73
C LEU A 342 47.74 -36.36 36.97
N GLY A 343 47.36 -35.09 37.06
CA GLY A 343 48.18 -34.00 36.49
C GLY A 343 47.52 -32.64 36.56
N SER A 344 47.88 -31.85 37.56
CA SER A 344 47.48 -30.46 37.72
C SER A 344 47.95 -29.58 36.55
N GLY A 345 47.07 -28.72 36.03
CA GLY A 345 47.48 -27.50 35.34
C GLY A 345 46.55 -27.07 34.20
N GLY A 346 45.48 -26.33 34.51
CA GLY A 346 44.89 -25.39 33.55
C GLY A 346 43.58 -25.77 32.84
N GLY A 347 42.88 -26.83 33.27
CA GLY A 347 41.54 -27.14 32.77
C GLY A 347 40.48 -26.55 33.69
N ALA A 348 39.80 -25.51 33.24
CA ALA A 348 38.67 -24.91 33.94
C ALA A 348 37.68 -26.00 34.40
N ASN A 349 37.33 -25.89 35.68
CA ASN A 349 36.26 -26.58 36.36
C ASN A 349 34.96 -26.40 35.54
N GLN A 350 34.64 -27.35 34.67
CA GLN A 350 33.34 -27.38 34.00
C GLN A 350 32.33 -27.93 35.01
N ASN A 351 31.48 -27.02 35.52
CA ASN A 351 30.32 -27.38 36.33
C ASN A 351 29.51 -28.49 35.62
N PRO A 352 29.13 -29.59 36.30
CA PRO A 352 28.30 -30.66 35.73
C PRO A 352 26.88 -30.22 35.35
N GLU A 353 26.49 -28.98 35.67
CA GLU A 353 25.18 -28.39 35.36
C GLU A 353 25.13 -27.63 34.02
N GLN A 354 26.25 -27.47 33.32
CA GLN A 354 26.25 -26.81 32.02
C GLN A 354 25.88 -27.85 30.94
N GLY A 355 24.66 -27.71 30.40
CA GLY A 355 24.18 -28.49 29.26
C GLY A 355 25.06 -28.33 28.00
N PRO A 356 24.64 -28.87 26.84
CA PRO A 356 25.41 -28.75 25.60
C PRO A 356 25.77 -27.28 25.32
N PRO A 357 26.95 -27.01 24.74
CA PRO A 357 27.34 -25.64 24.40
C PRO A 357 26.27 -25.03 23.48
N PRO A 358 25.94 -23.73 23.67
CA PRO A 358 24.94 -23.06 22.85
C PRO A 358 25.35 -23.13 21.37
N THR A 359 24.36 -23.22 20.48
CA THR A 359 24.65 -23.29 19.04
C THR A 359 25.37 -22.02 18.58
N GLN A 360 26.15 -22.10 17.49
CA GLN A 360 26.84 -20.91 16.95
C GLN A 360 25.84 -19.77 16.67
N LEU A 361 24.64 -20.10 16.19
CA LEU A 361 23.56 -19.14 16.00
C LEU A 361 23.18 -18.45 17.31
N GLU A 362 22.94 -19.20 18.39
CA GLU A 362 22.59 -18.63 19.70
C GLU A 362 23.70 -17.75 20.27
N GLN A 363 24.96 -18.16 20.12
CA GLN A 363 26.11 -17.37 20.56
C GLN A 363 26.18 -16.04 19.78
N MET A 364 26.05 -16.09 18.45
CA MET A 364 26.05 -14.90 17.60
C MET A 364 24.90 -13.96 17.95
N ARG A 365 23.68 -14.50 18.12
CA ARG A 365 22.52 -13.68 18.52
C ARG A 365 22.72 -13.01 19.87
N LYS A 366 23.26 -13.74 20.85
CA LYS A 366 23.54 -13.18 22.17
C LYS A 366 24.51 -12.02 22.06
N GLN A 367 25.62 -12.21 21.34
CA GLN A 367 26.60 -11.17 21.10
C GLN A 367 25.97 -9.95 20.42
N ILE A 368 25.20 -10.13 19.35
CA ILE A 368 24.61 -9.01 18.60
C ILE A 368 23.56 -8.26 19.42
N ARG A 369 22.75 -8.97 20.21
CA ARG A 369 21.77 -8.32 21.10
C ARG A 369 22.44 -7.52 22.19
N GLU A 370 23.52 -8.04 22.77
CA GLU A 370 24.31 -7.34 23.78
C GLU A 370 24.97 -6.09 23.18
N THR A 371 25.64 -6.20 22.03
CA THR A 371 26.25 -5.05 21.34
C THR A 371 25.21 -4.02 20.94
N PHE A 372 24.10 -4.45 20.35
CA PHE A 372 22.99 -3.55 19.99
C PHE A 372 22.43 -2.82 21.21
N SER A 373 22.19 -3.53 22.32
CA SER A 373 21.64 -2.92 23.53
C SER A 373 22.58 -1.83 24.10
N ALA A 374 23.89 -2.07 24.04
CA ALA A 374 24.90 -1.13 24.48
C ALA A 374 25.00 0.09 23.55
N GLU A 375 25.11 -0.14 22.23
CA GLU A 375 25.20 0.91 21.21
C GLU A 375 23.95 1.78 21.17
N HIS A 376 22.77 1.18 21.20
CA HIS A 376 21.50 1.89 21.18
C HIS A 376 21.24 2.68 22.48
N ALA A 377 21.78 2.24 23.62
CA ALA A 377 21.76 3.03 24.85
C ALA A 377 22.67 4.27 24.73
N GLN A 378 23.87 4.11 24.16
CA GLN A 378 24.81 5.20 23.93
C GLN A 378 24.27 6.22 22.93
N MET A 379 23.70 5.76 21.80
CA MET A 379 23.12 6.64 20.77
C MET A 379 22.00 7.51 21.34
N ARG A 380 21.10 6.93 22.14
CA ARG A 380 20.02 7.69 22.80
C ARG A 380 20.57 8.75 23.74
N GLN A 381 21.58 8.43 24.55
CA GLN A 381 22.20 9.39 25.44
C GLN A 381 22.86 10.54 24.66
N GLN A 382 23.57 10.24 23.57
CA GLN A 382 24.20 11.25 22.73
C GLN A 382 23.18 12.17 22.05
N GLN A 383 22.06 11.62 21.57
CA GLN A 383 20.99 12.41 20.94
C GLN A 383 20.23 13.26 21.96
N ASP A 384 19.92 12.73 23.15
CA ASP A 384 19.28 13.52 24.21
C ASP A 384 20.18 14.69 24.63
N GLU A 385 21.50 14.46 24.70
CA GLU A 385 22.48 15.52 24.96
C GLU A 385 22.53 16.54 23.83
N MET A 386 22.53 16.10 22.57
CA MET A 386 22.50 16.98 21.39
C MET A 386 21.23 17.83 21.35
N MET A 387 20.07 17.22 21.55
CA MET A 387 18.78 17.91 21.57
C MET A 387 18.72 18.94 22.71
N LYS A 388 19.29 18.61 23.87
CA LYS A 388 19.39 19.56 24.99
C LYS A 388 20.28 20.75 24.64
N LYS A 389 21.44 20.51 24.02
CA LYS A 389 22.34 21.57 23.54
C LYS A 389 21.68 22.45 22.47
N GLU A 390 20.94 21.86 21.54
CA GLU A 390 20.18 22.60 20.54
C GLU A 390 19.08 23.45 21.17
N MET A 391 18.35 22.91 22.15
CA MET A 391 17.31 23.65 22.87
C MET A 391 17.91 24.80 23.68
N GLU A 392 19.06 24.60 24.32
CA GLU A 392 19.79 25.65 25.04
C GLU A 392 20.28 26.73 24.07
N ALA A 393 20.90 26.36 22.95
CA ALA A 393 21.33 27.28 21.91
C ALA A 393 20.15 28.06 21.30
N GLN A 394 18.99 27.41 21.11
CA GLN A 394 17.77 28.07 20.63
C GLN A 394 17.21 29.04 21.68
N LYS A 395 17.25 28.67 22.97
CA LYS A 395 16.86 29.56 24.07
C LYS A 395 17.80 30.75 24.18
N GLU A 396 19.11 30.57 24.00
CA GLU A 396 20.09 31.65 23.98
C GLU A 396 19.86 32.59 22.80
N LYS A 397 19.71 32.06 21.57
CA LYS A 397 19.32 32.86 20.39
C LYS A 397 18.01 33.62 20.62
N MET A 398 17.02 32.99 21.24
CA MET A 398 15.75 33.66 21.61
C MET A 398 15.93 34.74 22.67
N LYS A 399 16.84 34.56 23.65
CA LYS A 399 17.17 35.59 24.65
C LYS A 399 17.89 36.76 24.00
N GLU A 400 18.88 36.48 23.15
CA GLU A 400 19.59 37.51 22.37
C GLU A 400 18.61 38.30 21.50
N MET A 401 17.79 37.63 20.69
CA MET A 401 16.76 38.29 19.87
C MET A 401 15.78 39.13 20.72
N LYS A 402 15.36 38.65 21.89
CA LYS A 402 14.50 39.42 22.80
C LYS A 402 15.19 40.66 23.35
N MET A 403 16.46 40.56 23.75
CA MET A 403 17.25 41.70 24.20
C MET A 403 17.45 42.70 23.07
N THR A 404 17.78 42.25 21.85
CA THR A 404 17.89 43.12 20.67
C THR A 404 16.58 43.83 20.34
N VAL A 405 15.43 43.14 20.44
CA VAL A 405 14.11 43.76 20.22
C VAL A 405 13.78 44.76 21.33
N TRP A 406 14.15 44.48 22.58
CA TRP A 406 13.95 45.39 23.70
C TRP A 406 14.86 46.63 23.61
N ASP A 407 16.11 46.47 23.22
CA ASP A 407 17.04 47.57 22.93
C ASP A 407 16.54 48.42 21.76
N LEU A 408 16.03 47.80 20.70
CA LEU A 408 15.40 48.52 19.59
C LEU A 408 14.16 49.30 20.06
N MET A 409 13.33 48.72 20.93
CA MET A 409 12.13 49.36 21.46
C MET A 409 12.45 50.53 22.40
N THR A 410 13.50 50.42 23.22
CA THR A 410 13.97 51.50 24.09
C THR A 410 14.69 52.61 23.31
N GLN A 411 15.42 52.28 22.25
CA GLN A 411 16.03 53.26 21.35
C GLN A 411 14.97 54.07 20.58
N VAL A 412 13.89 53.41 20.12
CA VAL A 412 12.73 54.10 19.51
C VAL A 412 11.97 54.95 20.53
N SER A 413 11.83 54.48 21.77
CA SER A 413 11.17 55.21 22.86
C SER A 413 11.95 56.43 23.36
N SER A 414 13.28 56.42 23.25
CA SER A 414 14.16 57.50 23.76
C SER A 414 14.43 58.60 22.74
N GLY A 415 13.87 58.50 21.52
CA GLY A 415 13.95 59.54 20.49
C GLY A 415 15.34 59.75 19.90
N GLN A 416 16.27 58.80 20.08
CA GLN A 416 17.58 58.83 19.44
C GLN A 416 17.55 58.18 18.05
N PRO A 417 18.34 58.67 17.07
CA PRO A 417 18.35 58.11 15.72
C PRO A 417 18.83 56.64 15.73
N VAL A 418 18.18 55.82 14.91
CA VAL A 418 18.47 54.39 14.73
C VAL A 418 19.83 54.24 14.08
N VAL A 419 20.83 53.76 14.84
CA VAL A 419 22.11 53.32 14.29
C VAL A 419 22.00 51.82 14.02
N PRO A 420 22.20 51.35 12.77
CA PRO A 420 22.15 49.92 12.46
C PRO A 420 23.31 49.17 13.16
N PRO A 421 23.12 47.90 13.54
CA PRO A 421 24.18 47.12 14.17
C PRO A 421 25.40 46.99 13.23
N PRO A 422 26.63 47.00 13.76
CA PRO A 422 27.82 46.84 12.95
C PRO A 422 27.77 45.46 12.27
N GLY A 423 27.90 45.47 10.94
CA GLY A 423 27.78 44.27 10.11
C GLY A 423 28.74 43.17 10.54
N SER A 424 28.24 41.94 10.56
CA SER A 424 29.07 40.74 10.52
C SER A 424 29.70 40.66 9.13
N ASP A 425 30.92 41.18 9.01
CA ASP A 425 31.82 40.83 7.93
C ASP A 425 32.08 39.31 7.99
N ASN A 426 31.33 38.56 7.20
CA ASN A 426 31.69 37.19 6.84
C ASN A 426 31.55 37.06 5.32
N GLN A 427 32.50 37.68 4.62
CA GLN A 427 32.77 37.39 3.23
C GLN A 427 33.25 35.93 3.14
N GLN A 428 32.38 35.02 2.69
CA GLN A 428 32.84 33.73 2.19
C GLN A 428 33.71 33.96 0.94
N PRO A 429 34.94 33.42 0.87
CA PRO A 429 35.70 33.45 -0.37
C PRO A 429 35.04 32.54 -1.41
N PRO A 430 35.15 32.85 -2.72
CA PRO A 430 34.53 32.05 -3.77
C PRO A 430 35.18 30.67 -3.87
N PRO A 431 34.45 29.65 -4.37
CA PRO A 431 34.98 28.30 -4.52
C PRO A 431 36.12 28.31 -5.54
N GLN A 432 37.32 27.91 -5.11
CA GLN A 432 38.39 27.49 -6.01
C GLN A 432 38.05 26.09 -6.54
N GLN A 433 38.45 25.88 -7.79
CA GLN A 433 38.15 24.74 -8.68
C GLN A 433 38.33 23.35 -8.06
#